data_AF-A0A4R8FLI5-F1
#
_entry.id   AF-A0A4R8FLI5-F1
#
_cell.length_a   1.000
_cell.length_b   1.000
_cell.length_c   1.000
_cell.angle_alpha   90.00
_cell.angle_beta   90.00
_cell.angle_gamma   90.00
#
_symmetry.space_group_name_H-M   'P 1'
#
loop_
_entity.id
_entity.type
_entity.pdbx_description
1 polymer ?
#
loop_
_entity_poly.entity_id
_entity_poly.type
_entity_poly.pdbx_seq_one_letter_code
_entity_poly.pdbx_strand_id
1 'polypeptide(L)' 'MHHGSLINEIQEVNLAYLLLAQKMIEDDRDTAMFRLKITAGMADLVTSLSTKQLTQMVRSSQLLCRLALGENDQWLRWSR' A
#
# COMPACT_ATOMS: atom_id res chain seq x y z
N MET A 1 7.99 9.68 -24.96
CA MET A 1 7.69 8.82 -23.78
C MET A 1 7.08 9.70 -22.70
N HIS A 2 5.82 9.45 -22.31
CA HIS A 2 5.09 10.31 -21.38
C HIS A 2 5.46 10.00 -19.92
N HIS A 3 6.52 10.63 -19.41
CA HIS A 3 6.94 10.48 -18.00
C HIS A 3 5.83 10.87 -17.01
N GLY A 4 4.93 11.78 -17.40
CA GLY A 4 3.73 12.14 -16.63
C GLY A 4 2.68 11.03 -16.53
N SER A 5 2.62 10.09 -17.48
CA SER A 5 1.69 8.94 -17.43
C SER A 5 2.07 7.99 -16.30
N LEU A 6 3.35 7.62 -16.24
CA LEU A 6 3.86 6.68 -15.26
C LEU A 6 3.74 7.23 -13.83
N ILE A 7 3.97 8.53 -13.64
CA ILE A 7 3.76 9.16 -12.33
C ILE A 7 2.30 9.02 -11.94
N ASN A 8 1.35 9.37 -12.81
CA ASN A 8 -0.09 9.25 -12.50
C ASN A 8 -0.47 7.81 -12.12
N GLU A 9 0.03 6.81 -12.84
CA GLU A 9 -0.19 5.39 -12.52
C GLU A 9 0.36 5.03 -11.12
N ILE A 10 1.53 5.54 -10.75
CA ILE A 10 2.09 5.37 -9.39
C ILE A 10 1.18 6.01 -8.33
N GLN A 11 0.64 7.19 -8.60
CA GLN A 11 -0.27 7.88 -7.65
C GLN A 11 -1.58 7.10 -7.47
N GLU A 12 -2.14 6.56 -8.55
CA GLU A 12 -3.35 5.73 -8.51
C GLU A 12 -3.14 4.45 -7.69
N VAL A 13 -2.02 3.76 -7.91
CA VAL A 13 -1.66 2.55 -7.13
C VAL A 13 -1.46 2.90 -5.66
N ASN A 14 -0.76 4.00 -5.35
CA ASN A 14 -0.54 4.44 -3.98
C ASN A 14 -1.87 4.76 -3.28
N LEU A 15 -2.81 5.41 -3.96
CA LEU A 15 -4.12 5.73 -3.41
C LEU A 15 -4.93 4.46 -3.12
N ALA A 16 -5.01 3.57 -4.11
CA ALA A 16 -5.72 2.31 -3.97
C ALA A 16 -5.15 1.46 -2.81
N TYR A 17 -3.82 1.43 -2.67
CA TYR A 17 -3.15 0.73 -1.58
C TYR A 17 -3.50 1.30 -0.21
N LEU A 18 -3.44 2.63 -0.03
CA LEU A 18 -3.74 3.25 1.27
C LEU A 18 -5.20 3.05 1.68
N LEU A 19 -6.14 3.14 0.72
CA LEU A 19 -7.57 2.89 0.98
C LEU A 19 -7.81 1.42 1.37
N LEU A 20 -7.16 0.48 0.69
CA LEU A 20 -7.23 -0.93 1.05
C LEU A 20 -6.64 -1.17 2.45
N ALA A 21 -5.50 -0.54 2.77
CA ALA A 21 -4.88 -0.66 4.09
C ALA A 21 -5.81 -0.15 5.20
N GLN A 22 -6.46 1.01 5.01
CA GLN A 22 -7.47 1.52 5.96
C GLN A 22 -8.60 0.53 6.16
N LYS A 23 -9.21 0.02 5.07
CA LYS A 23 -10.30 -0.95 5.14
C LYS A 23 -9.90 -2.24 5.83
N MET A 24 -8.69 -2.74 5.58
CA MET A 24 -8.18 -3.94 6.26
C MET A 24 -8.02 -3.71 7.77
N ILE A 25 -7.49 -2.55 8.19
CA ILE A 25 -7.30 -2.21 9.60
C ILE A 25 -8.65 -2.06 10.32
N GLU A 26 -9.65 -1.49 9.64
CA GLU A 26 -11.02 -1.33 10.16
C GLU A 26 -11.75 -2.69 10.33
N ASP A 27 -11.51 -3.64 9.42
CA ASP A 27 -12.14 -4.96 9.42
C ASP A 27 -11.53 -5.90 10.48
N ASP A 28 -10.20 -6.08 10.45
CA ASP A 28 -9.44 -6.84 11.45
C ASP A 28 -8.04 -6.26 11.59
N ARG A 29 -7.86 -5.46 12.64
CA ARG A 29 -6.62 -4.75 12.91
C ARG A 29 -5.42 -5.66 13.08
N ASP A 30 -5.54 -6.76 13.81
CA ASP A 30 -4.40 -7.64 14.12
C ASP A 30 -3.97 -8.40 12.87
N THR A 31 -4.93 -8.93 12.11
CA THR A 31 -4.66 -9.57 10.82
C THR A 31 -4.09 -8.57 9.82
N ALA A 32 -4.60 -7.34 9.77
CA ALA A 32 -4.10 -6.29 8.88
C ALA A 32 -2.66 -5.91 9.21
N MET A 33 -2.32 -5.69 10.49
CA MET A 33 -0.95 -5.40 10.90
C MET A 33 0.02 -6.50 10.49
N PHE A 34 -0.38 -7.77 10.67
CA PHE A 34 0.41 -8.91 10.24
C PHE A 34 0.60 -8.95 8.71
N ARG A 35 -0.48 -8.80 7.93
CA ARG A 35 -0.44 -8.86 6.45
C ARG A 35 0.32 -7.69 5.84
N LEU A 36 0.12 -6.49 6.37
CA LEU A 36 0.77 -5.26 5.90
C LEU A 36 2.20 -5.11 6.45
N LYS A 37 2.59 -5.92 7.44
CA LYS A 37 3.88 -5.86 8.16
C LYS A 37 4.13 -4.47 8.75
N ILE A 38 3.12 -3.92 9.42
CA ILE A 38 3.16 -2.59 10.04
C ILE A 38 2.98 -2.67 11.56
N THR A 39 3.51 -1.68 12.27
CA THR A 39 3.33 -1.56 13.72
C THR A 39 1.97 -0.96 14.07
N ALA A 40 1.55 -1.08 15.33
CA ALA A 40 0.32 -0.46 15.84
C ALA A 40 0.31 1.07 15.60
N GLY A 41 1.41 1.77 15.88
CA GLY A 41 1.49 3.21 15.64
C GLY A 41 1.37 3.59 14.15
N MET A 42 1.84 2.71 13.24
CA MET A 42 1.64 2.92 11.80
C MET A 42 0.19 2.64 11.40
N ALA A 43 -0.46 1.64 11.99
CA ALA A 43 -1.89 1.39 11.75
C ALA A 43 -2.76 2.58 12.23
N ASP A 44 -2.42 3.19 13.37
CA ASP A 44 -3.08 4.40 13.87
C ASP A 44 -2.84 5.60 12.95
N LEU A 45 -1.60 5.76 12.46
CA LEU A 45 -1.29 6.78 11.48
C LEU A 45 -2.16 6.61 10.23
N VAL A 46 -2.15 5.42 9.62
CA VAL A 46 -2.86 5.14 8.37
C VAL A 46 -4.36 5.35 8.51
N THR A 47 -4.96 4.93 9.61
CA THR A 47 -6.40 5.14 9.89
C THR A 47 -6.75 6.59 10.21
N SER A 48 -5.80 7.38 10.75
CA SER A 48 -6.00 8.82 11.00
C SER A 48 -5.91 9.70 9.76
N LEU A 49 -5.46 9.17 8.61
CA LEU A 49 -5.28 9.94 7.39
C LEU A 49 -6.64 10.36 6.78
N SER A 50 -6.85 11.67 6.68
CA SER A 50 -7.96 12.24 5.92
C SER A 50 -7.74 12.08 4.41
N THR A 51 -8.82 12.18 3.62
CA THR A 51 -8.77 12.17 2.15
C THR A 51 -7.79 13.22 1.58
N LYS A 52 -7.68 14.39 2.24
CA LYS A 52 -6.73 15.44 1.84
C LYS A 52 -5.28 15.03 2.10
N GLN A 53 -5.00 14.33 3.19
CA GLN A 53 -3.64 13.85 3.49
C GLN A 53 -3.27 12.66 2.60
N LEU A 54 -4.21 11.75 2.34
CA LEU A 54 -4.04 10.66 1.37
C LEU A 54 -3.67 11.20 -0.01
N THR A 55 -4.45 12.15 -0.54
CA THR A 55 -4.15 12.77 -1.83
C THR A 55 -2.83 13.53 -1.84
N GLN A 56 -2.35 14.02 -0.70
CA GLN A 56 -1.02 14.64 -0.64
C GLN A 56 0.12 13.61 -0.62
N MET A 57 -0.06 12.48 0.08
CA MET A 57 0.94 11.41 0.16
C MET A 57 1.15 10.70 -1.17
N VAL A 58 0.07 10.49 -1.93
CA VAL A 58 0.14 9.79 -3.23
C VAL A 58 0.84 10.62 -4.30
N ARG A 59 1.04 11.94 -4.11
CA ARG A 59 1.80 12.81 -5.04
C ARG A 59 3.29 12.43 -5.13
N SER A 60 3.77 11.57 -4.25
CA SER A 60 5.09 10.96 -4.36
C SER A 60 5.26 10.25 -5.70
N SER A 61 6.42 10.44 -6.34
CA SER A 61 6.83 9.68 -7.53
C SER A 61 7.33 8.27 -7.21
N GLN A 62 7.29 7.87 -5.95
CA GLN A 62 7.69 6.54 -5.48
C GLN A 62 6.49 5.75 -4.99
N LEU A 63 6.53 4.43 -5.18
CA LEU A 63 5.55 3.52 -4.60
C LEU A 63 5.68 3.51 -3.08
N LEU A 64 4.54 3.68 -2.39
CA LEU A 64 4.45 3.59 -0.94
C LEU A 64 4.39 2.14 -0.46
N CYS A 65 3.97 1.23 -1.33
CA CYS A 65 3.93 -0.19 -1.06
C CYS A 65 5.16 -0.90 -1.61
N ARG A 66 5.58 -1.95 -0.91
CA ARG A 66 6.57 -2.90 -1.41
C ARG A 66 5.86 -4.18 -1.82
N LEU A 67 6.32 -4.77 -2.91
CA LEU A 67 5.87 -6.08 -3.33
C LEU A 67 6.24 -7.09 -2.24
N ALA A 68 5.27 -7.88 -1.78
CA ALA A 68 5.49 -8.98 -0.82
C ALA A 68 6.18 -10.20 -1.47
N LEU A 69 7.03 -9.94 -2.46
CA LEU A 69 7.91 -10.89 -3.13
C LEU A 69 9.19 -11.00 -2.26
N GLY A 70 9.10 -11.71 -1.14
CA GLY A 70 10.32 -12.14 -0.44
C GLY A 70 11.06 -13.22 -1.24
N GLU A 71 12.25 -13.62 -0.77
CA GLU A 71 13.04 -14.79 -1.25
C GLU A 71 12.29 -16.14 -1.20
N ASN A 72 11.00 -16.16 -0.87
CA ASN A 72 10.22 -17.37 -0.98
C ASN A 72 9.91 -17.63 -2.46
N ASP A 73 10.49 -18.72 -2.97
CA ASP A 73 10.22 -19.40 -4.24
C ASP A 73 8.74 -19.79 -4.46
N GLN A 74 7.80 -19.27 -3.68
CA GLN A 74 6.37 -19.53 -3.79
C GLN A 74 5.82 -19.19 -5.19
N TRP A 75 6.43 -18.24 -5.89
CA TRP A 75 6.06 -17.86 -7.25
C TRP A 75 6.45 -18.93 -8.29
N LEU A 76 7.49 -19.73 -8.02
CA LEU A 76 7.83 -20.91 -8.82
C LEU A 76 6.80 -22.05 -8.67
N ARG A 77 5.88 -21.97 -7.69
CA ARG A 77 4.76 -22.92 -7.61
C ARG A 77 3.65 -22.62 -8.62
N TRP A 78 3.56 -21.41 -9.16
CA TRP A 78 2.57 -21.05 -10.19
C TRP A 78 3.10 -21.20 -11.62
N SER A 79 4.39 -21.50 -11.78
CA SER A 79 5.02 -21.82 -13.07
C SER A 79 5.11 -23.32 -13.36
N ARG A 80 4.30 -24.16 -12.69
CA ARG A 80 4.13 -25.59 -12.96
C ARG A 80 2.67 -25.93 -13.22
#